data_AF-A0AAE2CV55-F1
#
_entry.id   AF-A0AAE2CV55-F1
#
_cell.length_a   1.000
_cell.length_b   1.000
_cell.length_c   1.000
_cell.angle_alpha   90.00
_cell.angle_beta   90.00
_cell.angle_gamma   90.00
#
_symmetry.space_group_name_H-M   'P 1'
#
loop_
_entity.id
_entity.type
_entity.pdbx_description
1 polymer ?
#
loop_
_entity_poly.entity_id
_entity_poly.type
_entity_poly.pdbx_seq_one_letter_code
_entity_poly.pdbx_strand_id
1 'polypeptide(L)'
;MLQFSKRLSHRGIRITLAATKHLFKTTHQFSGSISIETISDGDDEGKGDVDLEPYLARFEQVGTQTLSELLEKLGNSGRPIDCVIYDPFLPWAVVVAKKHGLVGAAFFTQSSSVNSIYYNVYKGQLKVPLPDKEVVVTGLPLLEISDVPSFVRDQDSHPGLFEVTDWMAKILPVKTIGPTIPSMYLDKRLTEDNEYDLSIFKPVNSCMKWLEEWASRSVIYVSFGSMAEFEGEQMEELALGLKMTNKYFLWVVRSSEESKLPKNFVQETREKGLIVSWCPQLEVLAHDAIGCFITHCGWNSTLEALSLGVPMVAVPWWSD
;
A
#
# COMPACT_ATOMS: atom_id res chain seq x y z
N MET A 1 8.39 2.37 0.41
CA MET A 1 9.63 2.88 1.06
C MET A 1 10.80 1.90 1.00
N LEU A 2 10.68 0.64 1.47
CA LEU A 2 11.80 -0.33 1.45
C LEU A 2 12.47 -0.49 0.08
N GLN A 3 11.69 -0.64 -0.99
CA GLN A 3 12.24 -0.80 -2.35
C GLN A 3 13.06 0.42 -2.80
N PHE A 4 12.63 1.62 -2.40
CA PHE A 4 13.42 2.83 -2.61
C PHE A 4 14.72 2.81 -1.79
N SER A 5 14.66 2.35 -0.54
CA SER A 5 15.84 2.16 0.32
C SER A 5 16.86 1.19 -0.31
N LYS A 6 16.42 0.08 -0.92
CA LYS A 6 17.32 -0.86 -1.62
C LYS A 6 18.04 -0.18 -2.79
N ARG A 7 17.31 0.64 -3.57
CA ARG A 7 17.86 1.43 -4.68
C ARG A 7 18.90 2.46 -4.21
N LEU A 8 18.64 3.15 -3.11
CA LEU A 8 19.60 4.10 -2.53
C LEU A 8 20.84 3.39 -1.97
N SER A 9 20.64 2.27 -1.26
CA SER A 9 21.72 1.44 -0.71
C SER A 9 22.69 0.98 -1.81
N HIS A 10 22.17 0.50 -2.93
CA HIS A 10 22.99 0.10 -4.08
C HIS A 10 23.78 1.26 -4.72
N ARG A 11 23.35 2.51 -4.52
CA ARG A 11 24.10 3.70 -4.94
C ARG A 11 25.14 4.15 -3.92
N GLY A 12 25.38 3.35 -2.87
CA GLY A 12 26.34 3.64 -1.81
C GLY A 12 25.81 4.56 -0.71
N ILE A 13 24.51 4.87 -0.72
CA ILE A 13 23.89 5.65 0.34
C ILE A 13 23.60 4.73 1.52
N ARG A 14 24.11 5.06 2.71
CA ARG A 14 23.83 4.30 3.91
C ARG A 14 22.39 4.52 4.33
N ILE A 15 21.64 3.43 4.48
CA ILE A 15 20.23 3.49 4.90
C ILE A 15 20.05 2.75 6.23
N THR A 16 19.28 3.39 7.12
CA THR A 16 18.63 2.73 8.24
C THR A 16 17.12 2.87 8.05
N LEU A 17 16.39 1.76 7.99
CA LEU A 17 14.95 1.76 7.97
C LEU A 17 14.43 1.70 9.41
N ALA A 18 13.63 2.69 9.81
CA ALA A 18 12.93 2.68 11.08
C ALA A 18 11.56 2.00 10.90
N ALA A 19 11.41 0.79 11.44
CA ALA A 19 10.15 0.06 11.45
C ALA A 19 9.45 0.21 12.82
N THR A 20 8.12 0.05 12.88
CA THR A 20 7.46 -0.11 14.18
C THR A 20 7.92 -1.41 14.82
N LYS A 21 8.01 -1.45 16.16
CA LYS A 21 8.42 -2.66 16.89
C LYS A 21 7.52 -3.84 16.58
N HIS A 22 6.20 -3.63 16.46
CA HIS A 22 5.28 -4.70 16.08
C HIS A 22 5.63 -5.27 14.70
N LEU A 23 5.76 -4.42 13.68
CA LEU A 23 6.14 -4.83 12.32
C LEU A 23 7.46 -5.60 12.32
N PHE A 24 8.46 -5.12 13.06
CA PHE A 24 9.75 -5.79 13.15
C PHE A 24 9.66 -7.18 13.80
N LYS A 25 8.83 -7.34 14.84
CA LYS A 25 8.60 -8.64 15.50
C LYS A 25 7.84 -9.62 14.61
N THR A 26 6.87 -9.15 13.84
CA THR A 26 5.99 -10.01 13.02
C THR A 26 6.53 -10.29 11.63
N THR A 27 7.43 -9.44 11.12
CA THR A 27 8.07 -9.68 9.83
C THR A 27 9.01 -10.86 9.92
N HIS A 28 8.91 -11.76 8.95
CA HIS A 28 9.84 -12.86 8.80
C HIS A 28 11.05 -12.44 7.99
N GLN A 29 12.24 -12.61 8.58
CA GLN A 29 13.52 -12.73 7.88
C GLN A 29 13.84 -11.61 6.88
N PHE A 30 14.25 -10.46 7.40
CA PHE A 30 14.92 -9.46 6.56
C PHE A 30 16.33 -9.94 6.21
N SER A 31 16.55 -10.33 4.96
CA SER A 31 17.84 -10.82 4.43
C SER A 31 18.66 -9.72 3.74
N GLY A 32 18.17 -8.48 3.73
CA GLY A 32 18.77 -7.37 2.97
C GLY A 32 19.98 -6.71 3.65
N SER A 33 20.71 -5.93 2.86
CA SER A 33 21.89 -5.15 3.28
C SER A 33 21.58 -3.87 4.07
N ILE A 34 20.29 -3.55 4.24
CA ILE A 34 19.85 -2.32 4.92
C ILE A 34 19.76 -2.55 6.42
N SER A 35 20.24 -1.61 7.23
CA SER A 35 20.05 -1.68 8.67
C SER A 35 18.58 -1.45 9.01
N ILE A 36 17.99 -2.30 9.85
CA ILE A 36 16.67 -2.03 10.41
C ILE A 36 16.83 -1.67 11.88
N GLU A 37 16.20 -0.57 12.27
CA GLU A 37 16.05 -0.15 13.66
C GLU A 37 14.55 0.00 13.96
N THR A 38 14.20 0.07 15.23
CA THR A 38 12.78 0.09 15.64
C THR A 38 12.41 1.37 16.37
N ILE A 39 11.22 1.88 16.08
CA ILE A 39 10.52 2.90 16.85
C ILE A 39 9.20 2.32 17.40
N SER A 40 8.62 2.96 18.42
CA SER A 40 7.32 2.54 18.96
C SER A 40 6.21 3.38 18.36
N ASP A 41 5.09 2.73 18.04
CA ASP A 41 3.82 3.35 17.69
C ASP A 41 2.79 3.33 18.83
N GLY A 42 3.25 2.97 20.04
CA GLY A 42 2.40 2.78 21.20
C GLY A 42 1.57 1.49 21.19
N ASP A 43 1.65 0.68 20.12
CA ASP A 43 1.06 -0.67 20.04
C ASP A 43 2.11 -1.71 19.64
N ASP A 44 3.19 -1.79 20.43
CA ASP A 44 4.34 -2.66 20.17
C ASP A 44 4.00 -4.18 20.13
N GLU A 45 2.81 -4.56 20.60
CA GLU A 45 2.30 -5.94 20.62
C GLU A 45 1.25 -6.21 19.53
N GLY A 46 0.79 -5.19 18.80
CA GLY A 46 -0.20 -5.33 17.73
C GLY A 46 -1.58 -5.76 18.23
N LYS A 47 -2.03 -5.18 19.34
CA LYS A 47 -3.39 -5.41 19.87
C LYS A 47 -4.46 -4.73 19.02
N GLY A 48 -4.05 -3.79 18.17
CA GLY A 48 -4.82 -3.21 17.08
C GLY A 48 -5.74 -2.07 17.54
N ASP A 49 -5.73 -0.98 16.78
CA ASP A 49 -6.91 -0.10 16.71
C ASP A 49 -7.78 -0.55 15.54
N VAL A 50 -9.08 -0.32 15.67
CA VAL A 50 -10.05 -0.53 14.59
C VAL A 50 -10.05 0.65 13.60
N ASP A 51 -9.53 1.81 14.02
CA ASP A 51 -9.63 3.08 13.30
C ASP A 51 -8.25 3.75 13.14
N LEU A 52 -8.05 4.42 12.00
CA LEU A 52 -6.78 5.00 11.57
C LEU A 52 -6.44 6.29 12.34
N GLU A 53 -7.42 7.14 12.65
CA GLU A 53 -7.14 8.42 13.35
C GLU A 53 -6.62 8.22 14.78
N PRO A 54 -7.25 7.39 15.64
CA PRO A 54 -6.71 7.07 16.96
C PRO A 54 -5.32 6.43 16.89
N TYR A 55 -5.07 5.58 15.88
CA TYR A 55 -3.75 5.00 15.63
C TYR A 55 -2.71 6.07 15.35
N LEU A 56 -2.98 6.99 14.41
CA LEU A 56 -2.05 8.05 14.04
C LEU A 56 -1.77 9.00 15.21
N ALA A 57 -2.79 9.35 16.00
CA ALA A 57 -2.62 10.21 17.17
C ALA A 57 -1.75 9.56 18.26
N ARG A 58 -1.96 8.27 18.56
CA ARG A 58 -1.10 7.52 19.49
C ARG A 58 0.32 7.40 18.94
N PHE A 59 0.46 7.11 17.65
CA PHE A 59 1.76 6.99 17.02
C PHE A 59 2.50 8.34 17.05
N GLU A 60 1.84 9.46 16.83
CA GLU A 60 2.47 10.77 17.02
C GLU A 60 2.99 10.98 18.45
N GLN A 61 2.17 10.65 19.44
CA GLN A 61 2.50 10.83 20.87
C GLN A 61 3.76 10.04 21.27
N VAL A 62 3.86 8.77 20.87
CA VAL A 62 4.96 7.87 21.27
C VAL A 62 6.12 7.89 20.26
N GLY A 63 5.79 7.94 18.98
CA GLY A 63 6.72 7.94 17.86
C GLY A 63 7.63 9.16 17.86
N THR A 64 7.13 10.34 18.25
CA THR A 64 7.93 11.56 18.37
C THR A 64 9.12 11.37 19.31
N GLN A 65 8.89 10.77 20.48
CA GLN A 65 9.94 10.51 21.46
C GLN A 65 10.88 9.40 20.97
N THR A 66 10.35 8.26 20.55
CA THR A 66 11.18 7.10 20.20
C THR A 66 11.98 7.30 18.91
N LEU A 67 11.48 8.11 17.96
CA LEU A 67 12.27 8.55 16.81
C LEU A 67 13.41 9.47 17.23
N SER A 68 13.17 10.41 18.15
CA SER A 68 14.23 11.28 18.71
C SER A 68 15.36 10.46 19.34
N GLU A 69 15.01 9.50 20.19
CA GLU A 69 15.96 8.59 20.84
C GLU A 69 16.76 7.76 19.82
N LEU A 70 16.10 7.28 18.76
CA LEU A 70 16.77 6.55 17.69
C LEU A 70 17.77 7.44 16.93
N LEU A 71 17.41 8.69 16.60
CA LEU A 71 18.30 9.62 15.92
C LEU A 71 19.54 9.94 16.78
N GLU A 72 19.36 10.14 18.09
CA GLU A 72 20.47 10.35 19.04
C GLU A 72 21.37 9.13 19.14
N LYS A 73 20.78 7.92 19.28
CA LYS A 73 21.52 6.64 19.31
C LYS A 73 22.40 6.50 18.07
N LEU A 74 21.82 6.74 16.90
CA LEU A 74 22.53 6.63 15.63
C LEU A 74 23.62 7.70 15.50
N GLY A 75 23.33 8.96 15.83
CA GLY A 75 24.31 10.05 15.82
C GLY A 75 25.51 9.78 16.73
N ASN A 76 25.27 9.30 17.95
CA ASN A 76 26.31 8.97 18.93
C ASN A 76 27.15 7.76 18.54
N SER A 77 26.65 6.88 17.66
CA SER A 77 27.40 5.72 17.15
C SER A 77 28.45 6.06 16.08
N GLY A 78 28.75 7.35 15.88
CA GLY A 78 29.63 7.82 14.81
C GLY A 78 29.02 7.68 13.41
N ARG A 79 27.70 7.54 13.33
CA ARG A 79 26.94 7.45 12.09
C ARG A 79 26.16 8.75 11.91
N PRO A 80 26.77 9.81 11.31
CA PRO A 80 26.04 11.04 11.06
C PRO A 80 24.84 10.76 10.16
N ILE A 81 23.70 11.36 10.50
CA ILE A 81 22.45 11.27 9.75
C ILE A 81 22.34 12.57 8.98
N ASP A 82 22.09 12.48 7.67
CA ASP A 82 21.93 13.67 6.82
C ASP A 82 20.45 14.02 6.62
N CYS A 83 19.59 12.99 6.55
CA CYS A 83 18.19 13.15 6.19
C CYS A 83 17.30 12.07 6.81
N VAL A 84 16.07 12.47 7.15
CA VAL A 84 14.96 11.59 7.52
C VAL A 84 13.96 11.57 6.36
N ILE A 85 13.73 10.39 5.79
CA ILE A 85 12.69 10.15 4.80
C ILE A 85 11.47 9.56 5.53
N TYR A 86 10.30 10.15 5.35
CA TYR A 86 9.10 9.80 6.13
C TYR A 86 7.86 9.72 5.24
N ASP A 87 6.86 8.98 5.69
CA ASP A 87 5.54 8.96 5.04
C ASP A 87 4.78 10.23 5.41
N PRO A 88 4.21 11.00 4.45
CA PRO A 88 3.49 12.23 4.73
C PRO A 88 2.27 12.09 5.65
N PHE A 89 1.73 10.88 5.86
CA PHE A 89 0.71 10.63 6.89
C PHE A 89 1.25 10.75 8.32
N LEU A 90 2.57 10.87 8.49
CA LEU A 90 3.26 11.09 9.76
C LEU A 90 3.96 12.47 9.77
N PRO A 91 3.20 13.59 9.74
CA PRO A 91 3.77 14.93 9.63
C PRO A 91 4.69 15.30 10.81
N TRP A 92 4.51 14.67 11.98
CA TRP A 92 5.38 14.85 13.14
C TRP A 92 6.82 14.40 12.89
N ALA A 93 7.06 13.45 11.97
CA ALA A 93 8.40 12.92 11.70
C ALA A 93 9.37 14.01 11.18
N VAL A 94 8.88 14.94 10.33
CA VAL A 94 9.71 16.07 9.88
C VAL A 94 9.96 17.10 10.98
N VAL A 95 9.03 17.27 11.92
CA VAL A 95 9.23 18.13 13.09
C VAL A 95 10.36 17.59 13.95
N VAL A 96 10.37 16.27 14.20
CA VAL A 96 11.47 15.60 14.91
C VAL A 96 12.79 15.74 14.16
N ALA A 97 12.81 15.48 12.85
CA ALA A 97 14.01 15.63 12.03
C ALA A 97 14.60 17.05 12.15
N LYS A 98 13.77 18.09 12.03
CA LYS A 98 14.19 19.49 12.17
C LYS A 98 14.72 19.82 13.56
N LYS A 99 14.14 19.25 14.64
CA LYS A 99 14.64 19.43 16.02
C LYS A 99 16.07 18.92 16.19
N HIS A 100 16.43 17.88 15.43
CA HIS A 100 17.79 17.33 15.35
C HIS A 100 18.69 18.00 14.31
N GLY A 101 18.23 19.09 13.68
CA GLY A 101 18.98 19.80 12.64
C GLY A 101 19.08 19.03 11.31
N LEU A 102 18.22 18.03 11.08
CA LEU A 102 18.24 17.16 9.91
C LEU A 102 17.31 17.65 8.81
N VAL A 103 17.61 17.26 7.58
CA VAL A 103 16.70 17.46 6.44
C VAL A 103 15.57 16.43 6.51
N GLY A 104 14.31 16.86 6.39
CA GLY A 104 13.17 15.96 6.22
C GLY A 104 12.71 15.90 4.77
N ALA A 105 12.50 14.70 4.22
CA ALA A 105 11.97 14.48 2.87
C ALA A 105 10.75 13.56 2.90
N ALA A 106 9.62 14.03 2.37
CA ALA A 106 8.38 13.26 2.35
C ALA A 106 8.41 12.24 1.21
N PHE A 107 8.01 11.00 1.49
CA PHE A 107 7.90 9.91 0.52
C PHE A 107 6.42 9.55 0.33
N PHE A 108 5.81 10.06 -0.73
CA PHE A 108 4.40 9.81 -1.02
C PHE A 108 4.16 8.36 -1.44
N THR A 109 3.25 7.69 -0.74
CA THR A 109 2.84 6.29 -0.94
C THR A 109 1.50 6.16 -1.67
N GLN A 110 0.96 7.27 -2.17
CA GLN A 110 -0.28 7.39 -2.94
C GLN A 110 -0.03 7.88 -4.38
N SER A 111 -1.06 7.80 -5.23
CA SER A 111 -1.00 8.25 -6.62
C SER A 111 -0.66 9.75 -6.74
N SER A 112 0.06 10.14 -7.80
CA SER A 112 0.28 11.56 -8.09
C SER A 112 -1.02 12.29 -8.43
N SER A 113 -2.03 11.58 -8.95
CA SER A 113 -3.34 12.16 -9.24
C SER A 113 -4.06 12.57 -7.96
N VAL A 114 -4.03 11.73 -6.94
CA VAL A 114 -4.57 12.02 -5.59
C VAL A 114 -3.90 13.26 -4.99
N ASN A 115 -2.56 13.31 -5.04
CA ASN A 115 -1.81 14.49 -4.59
C ASN A 115 -2.16 15.77 -5.37
N SER A 116 -2.43 15.66 -6.68
CA SER A 116 -2.88 16.77 -7.50
C SER A 116 -4.25 17.28 -7.05
N ILE A 117 -5.17 16.38 -6.72
CA ILE A 117 -6.49 16.76 -6.17
C ILE A 117 -6.33 17.51 -4.86
N TYR A 118 -5.57 16.98 -3.89
CA TYR A 118 -5.31 17.66 -2.61
C TYR A 118 -4.67 19.04 -2.82
N TYR A 119 -3.74 19.16 -3.76
CA TYR A 119 -3.15 20.44 -4.12
C TYR A 119 -4.16 21.46 -4.66
N ASN A 120 -5.07 21.02 -5.53
CA ASN A 120 -6.12 21.90 -6.08
C ASN A 120 -7.12 22.33 -5.00
N VAL A 121 -7.43 21.45 -4.04
CA VAL A 121 -8.23 21.81 -2.85
C VAL A 121 -7.51 22.87 -2.02
N TYR A 122 -6.25 22.61 -1.65
CA TYR A 122 -5.42 23.55 -0.89
C TYR A 122 -5.30 24.93 -1.57
N LYS A 123 -5.18 24.97 -2.90
CA LYS A 123 -5.13 26.21 -3.68
C LYS A 123 -6.48 26.91 -3.85
N GLY A 124 -7.58 26.31 -3.38
CA GLY A 124 -8.94 26.81 -3.57
C GLY A 124 -9.43 26.74 -5.02
N GLN A 125 -8.73 25.97 -5.87
CA GLN A 125 -9.09 25.74 -7.27
C GLN A 125 -10.20 24.68 -7.39
N LEU A 126 -10.14 23.67 -6.52
CA LEU A 126 -11.25 22.75 -6.26
C LEU A 126 -11.89 23.15 -4.93
N LYS A 127 -13.16 23.54 -4.95
CA LYS A 127 -13.89 23.93 -3.74
C LYS A 127 -14.53 22.71 -3.09
N VAL A 128 -14.43 22.65 -1.76
CA VAL A 128 -15.15 21.72 -0.91
C VAL A 128 -16.25 22.48 -0.12
N PRO A 129 -17.46 21.93 0.07
CA PRO A 129 -17.91 20.62 -0.44
C PRO A 129 -17.97 20.59 -1.97
N LEU A 130 -17.74 19.40 -2.53
CA LEU A 130 -17.69 19.19 -3.97
C LEU A 130 -19.05 19.53 -4.62
N PRO A 131 -19.06 19.99 -5.88
CA PRO A 131 -20.31 20.24 -6.59
C PRO A 131 -21.10 18.93 -6.80
N ASP A 132 -22.43 19.01 -6.96
CA ASP A 132 -23.31 17.86 -7.28
C ASP A 132 -23.12 17.31 -8.72
N LYS A 133 -21.98 17.58 -9.36
CA LYS A 133 -21.68 17.26 -10.76
C LYS A 133 -20.22 16.80 -10.91
N GLU A 134 -19.78 16.65 -12.14
CA GLU A 134 -18.40 16.31 -12.52
C GLU A 134 -17.37 17.27 -11.90
N VAL A 135 -16.22 16.69 -11.55
CA VAL A 135 -15.08 17.37 -10.96
C VAL A 135 -13.98 17.50 -12.01
N VAL A 136 -13.55 18.75 -12.24
CA VAL A 136 -12.50 19.08 -13.20
C VAL A 136 -11.24 19.49 -12.45
N VAL A 137 -10.18 18.72 -12.62
CA VAL A 137 -8.85 19.02 -12.07
C VAL A 137 -7.85 19.09 -13.21
N THR A 138 -7.06 20.17 -13.25
CA THR A 138 -6.11 20.39 -14.35
C THR A 138 -5.12 19.24 -14.44
N GLY A 139 -5.03 18.62 -15.63
CA GLY A 139 -4.12 17.50 -15.90
C GLY A 139 -4.68 16.11 -15.56
N LEU A 140 -5.91 16.02 -15.07
CA LEU A 140 -6.63 14.76 -14.85
C LEU A 140 -7.77 14.60 -15.87
N PRO A 141 -8.25 13.37 -16.14
CA PRO A 141 -9.50 13.17 -16.86
C PRO A 141 -10.67 13.78 -16.09
N LEU A 142 -11.82 13.90 -16.74
CA LEU A 142 -13.07 14.27 -16.08
C LEU A 142 -13.40 13.22 -15.02
N LEU A 143 -13.64 13.66 -13.80
CA LEU A 143 -13.89 12.80 -12.65
C LEU A 143 -15.35 12.89 -12.22
N GLU A 144 -15.93 11.77 -11.83
CA GLU A 144 -17.15 11.75 -11.02
C GLU A 144 -16.80 12.06 -9.55
N ILE A 145 -17.79 12.46 -8.76
CA ILE A 145 -17.60 12.70 -7.32
C ILE A 145 -17.10 11.42 -6.62
N SER A 146 -17.55 10.25 -7.10
CA SER A 146 -17.11 8.93 -6.63
C SER A 146 -15.63 8.65 -6.88
N ASP A 147 -15.02 9.30 -7.88
CA ASP A 147 -13.59 9.14 -8.22
C ASP A 147 -12.68 10.06 -7.41
N VAL A 148 -13.25 10.98 -6.62
CA VAL A 148 -12.49 11.89 -5.76
C VAL A 148 -12.15 11.18 -4.44
N PRO A 149 -10.91 11.33 -3.91
CA PRO A 149 -10.51 10.68 -2.67
C PRO A 149 -11.51 10.92 -1.54
N SER A 150 -11.78 9.87 -0.76
CA SER A 150 -12.81 9.90 0.28
C SER A 150 -12.57 10.99 1.32
N PHE A 151 -11.30 11.28 1.64
CA PHE A 151 -10.94 12.34 2.59
C PHE A 151 -11.33 13.75 2.12
N VAL A 152 -11.48 13.97 0.80
CA VAL A 152 -11.96 15.24 0.22
C VAL A 152 -13.47 15.21 0.02
N ARG A 153 -14.00 14.06 -0.41
CA ARG A 153 -15.43 13.88 -0.68
C ARG A 153 -16.27 14.00 0.61
N ASP A 154 -15.75 13.48 1.71
CA ASP A 154 -16.44 13.42 3.00
C ASP A 154 -15.50 13.87 4.13
N GLN A 155 -15.14 15.16 4.09
CA GLN A 155 -14.18 15.78 5.03
C GLN A 155 -14.64 15.69 6.49
N ASP A 156 -15.95 15.63 6.74
CA ASP A 156 -16.52 15.64 8.08
C ASP A 156 -16.46 14.25 8.75
N SER A 157 -16.33 13.17 7.98
CA SER A 157 -16.21 11.81 8.55
C SER A 157 -14.80 11.48 9.04
N HIS A 158 -13.77 12.17 8.54
CA HIS A 158 -12.37 11.96 8.93
C HIS A 158 -11.60 13.29 9.01
N PRO A 159 -11.95 14.17 9.98
CA PRO A 159 -11.41 15.53 10.03
C PRO A 159 -9.89 15.57 10.23
N GLY A 160 -9.30 14.64 10.99
CA GLY A 160 -7.86 14.54 11.18
C GLY A 160 -7.13 14.10 9.93
N LEU A 161 -7.68 13.14 9.17
CA LEU A 161 -7.11 12.73 7.89
C LEU A 161 -7.22 13.86 6.85
N PHE A 162 -8.31 14.63 6.84
CA PHE A 162 -8.43 15.80 5.98
C PHE A 162 -7.36 16.85 6.28
N GLU A 163 -7.11 17.18 7.56
CA GLU A 163 -6.03 18.09 7.96
C GLU A 163 -4.65 17.60 7.49
N VAL A 164 -4.39 16.30 7.58
CA VAL A 164 -3.16 15.69 7.05
C VAL A 164 -3.06 15.90 5.54
N THR A 165 -4.15 15.74 4.77
CA THR A 165 -4.11 15.96 3.31
C THR A 165 -3.84 17.43 2.94
N ASP A 166 -4.38 18.40 3.69
CA ASP A 166 -4.08 19.83 3.51
C ASP A 166 -2.61 20.13 3.81
N TRP A 167 -2.03 19.45 4.82
CA TRP A 167 -0.61 19.54 5.10
C TRP A 167 0.26 18.95 3.99
N MET A 168 -0.10 17.76 3.49
CA MET A 168 0.59 17.09 2.38
C MET A 168 0.62 17.97 1.11
N ALA A 169 -0.49 18.64 0.80
CA ALA A 169 -0.63 19.51 -0.36
C ALA A 169 0.35 20.69 -0.38
N LYS A 170 0.93 21.06 0.78
CA LYS A 170 1.91 22.15 0.90
C LYS A 170 3.34 21.71 0.57
N ILE A 171 3.59 20.40 0.45
CA ILE A 171 4.93 19.86 0.20
C ILE A 171 5.29 20.03 -1.27
N LEU A 172 6.15 21.01 -1.56
CA LEU A 172 6.70 21.26 -2.89
C LEU A 172 8.19 21.66 -2.78
N PRO A 173 9.02 21.33 -3.79
CA PRO A 173 8.70 20.60 -5.02
C PRO A 173 8.59 19.07 -4.82
N VAL A 174 7.80 18.39 -5.65
CA VAL A 174 7.68 16.92 -5.69
C VAL A 174 8.39 16.34 -6.91
N LYS A 175 8.99 15.16 -6.76
CA LYS A 175 9.63 14.41 -7.86
C LYS A 175 9.17 12.96 -7.89
N THR A 176 8.82 12.47 -9.07
CA THR A 176 8.49 11.05 -9.29
C THR A 176 9.77 10.20 -9.31
N ILE A 177 9.80 9.15 -8.50
CA ILE A 177 10.96 8.25 -8.34
C ILE A 177 10.61 6.76 -8.56
N GLY A 178 9.36 6.48 -8.92
CA GLY A 178 8.83 5.13 -9.08
C GLY A 178 8.95 4.55 -10.50
N PRO A 179 8.37 3.36 -10.73
CA PRO A 179 7.66 2.54 -9.73
C PRO A 179 8.61 1.89 -8.72
N THR A 180 8.22 1.85 -7.44
CA THR A 180 9.03 1.24 -6.37
C THR A 180 8.67 -0.23 -6.17
N ILE A 181 8.82 -1.02 -7.23
CA ILE A 181 8.67 -2.48 -7.27
C ILE A 181 10.07 -3.12 -7.25
N PRO A 182 10.23 -4.34 -6.69
CA PRO A 182 11.49 -5.06 -6.75
C PRO A 182 12.09 -5.06 -8.15
N SER A 183 13.37 -4.70 -8.21
CA SER A 183 14.12 -4.44 -9.43
C SER A 183 14.05 -5.55 -10.46
N MET A 184 13.98 -6.81 -10.00
CA MET A 184 13.94 -7.97 -10.87
C MET A 184 12.71 -8.04 -11.79
N TYR A 185 11.61 -7.37 -11.41
CA TYR A 185 10.40 -7.27 -12.24
C TYR A 185 10.39 -6.03 -13.15
N LEU A 186 11.40 -5.16 -13.01
CA LEU A 186 11.51 -3.92 -13.78
C LEU A 186 12.78 -3.94 -14.64
N ASP A 187 13.85 -3.30 -14.15
CA ASP A 187 15.07 -3.03 -14.88
C ASP A 187 16.20 -4.04 -14.61
N LYS A 188 15.97 -5.00 -13.69
CA LYS A 188 16.89 -6.09 -13.35
C LYS A 188 18.28 -5.61 -12.91
N ARG A 189 18.40 -4.36 -12.43
CA ARG A 189 19.69 -3.80 -11.99
C ARG A 189 20.14 -4.30 -10.61
N LEU A 190 19.23 -4.88 -9.84
CA LEU A 190 19.48 -5.40 -8.49
C LEU A 190 19.04 -6.86 -8.49
N THR A 191 19.99 -7.78 -8.63
CA THR A 191 19.69 -9.21 -8.77
C THR A 191 19.11 -9.85 -7.50
N GLU A 192 19.43 -9.27 -6.35
CA GLU A 192 18.94 -9.70 -5.02
C GLU A 192 17.59 -9.06 -4.66
N ASP A 193 17.04 -8.19 -5.52
CA ASP A 193 15.79 -7.49 -5.26
C ASP A 193 14.64 -8.12 -6.05
N ASN A 194 14.22 -9.29 -5.57
CA ASN A 194 13.26 -10.19 -6.19
C ASN A 194 11.95 -10.36 -5.39
N GLU A 195 11.85 -9.80 -4.19
CA GLU A 195 10.66 -9.91 -3.34
C GLU A 195 10.46 -8.68 -2.43
N TYR A 196 9.33 -8.67 -1.73
CA TYR A 196 9.04 -7.70 -0.67
C TYR A 196 9.43 -8.27 0.70
N ASP A 197 10.64 -7.96 1.17
CA ASP A 197 11.24 -8.51 2.40
C ASP A 197 10.58 -8.08 3.72
N LEU A 198 9.53 -7.24 3.66
CA LEU A 198 8.74 -6.81 4.82
C LEU A 198 7.26 -7.13 4.59
N SER A 199 6.89 -8.38 4.82
CA SER A 199 5.49 -8.85 4.82
C SER A 199 5.11 -9.39 6.19
N ILE A 200 3.97 -8.91 6.71
CA ILE A 200 3.35 -9.45 7.93
C ILE A 200 2.56 -10.74 7.68
N PHE A 201 2.24 -11.04 6.42
CA PHE A 201 1.45 -12.19 6.02
C PHE A 201 2.33 -13.25 5.36
N LYS A 202 2.12 -14.52 5.72
CA LYS A 202 2.85 -15.65 5.16
C LYS A 202 2.24 -16.05 3.80
N PRO A 203 3.02 -16.03 2.70
CA PRO A 203 2.54 -16.54 1.42
C PRO A 203 2.23 -18.03 1.50
N VAL A 204 1.09 -18.41 0.93
CA VAL A 204 0.78 -19.81 0.67
C VAL A 204 1.26 -20.14 -0.73
N ASN A 205 2.43 -20.77 -0.84
CA ASN A 205 3.06 -21.08 -2.13
C ASN A 205 2.31 -22.14 -2.96
N SER A 206 1.23 -22.74 -2.44
CA SER A 206 0.41 -23.68 -3.20
C SER A 206 -0.21 -23.04 -4.45
N CYS A 207 -0.47 -21.73 -4.43
CA CYS A 207 -1.03 -21.02 -5.58
C CYS A 207 -0.10 -21.01 -6.79
N MET A 208 1.22 -20.90 -6.58
CA MET A 208 2.18 -20.89 -7.70
C MET A 208 2.17 -22.23 -8.45
N LYS A 209 2.20 -23.35 -7.71
CA LYS A 209 2.09 -24.69 -8.31
C LYS A 209 0.79 -24.88 -9.07
N TRP A 210 -0.32 -24.38 -8.52
CA TRP A 210 -1.62 -24.45 -9.20
C TRP A 210 -1.64 -23.64 -10.50
N LEU A 211 -0.94 -22.51 -10.56
CA LEU A 211 -0.86 -21.68 -11.76
C LEU A 211 -0.08 -22.36 -12.90
N GLU A 212 0.86 -23.27 -12.60
CA GLU A 212 1.64 -24.02 -13.60
C GLU A 212 0.76 -24.95 -14.46
N GLU A 213 -0.44 -25.31 -13.98
CA GLU A 213 -1.35 -26.23 -14.67
C GLU A 213 -2.15 -25.55 -15.80
N TRP A 214 -2.16 -24.22 -15.86
CA TRP A 214 -3.06 -23.46 -16.73
C TRP A 214 -2.34 -22.76 -17.88
N ALA A 215 -3.06 -22.59 -18.98
CA ALA A 215 -2.53 -21.93 -20.17
C ALA A 215 -2.28 -20.43 -19.93
N SER A 216 -1.41 -19.86 -20.75
CA SER A 216 -1.14 -18.41 -20.79
C SER A 216 -2.43 -17.60 -20.84
N ARG A 217 -2.49 -16.54 -20.02
CA ARG A 217 -3.59 -15.58 -19.95
C ARG A 217 -5.00 -16.21 -19.78
N SER A 218 -5.09 -17.32 -19.06
CA SER A 218 -6.35 -18.06 -18.86
C SER A 218 -6.96 -17.93 -17.47
N VAL A 219 -6.21 -17.41 -16.50
CA VAL A 219 -6.60 -17.30 -15.08
C VAL A 219 -6.95 -15.86 -14.71
N ILE A 220 -8.06 -15.68 -14.00
CA ILE A 220 -8.45 -14.44 -13.35
C ILE A 220 -7.84 -14.41 -11.95
N TYR A 221 -7.01 -13.42 -11.66
CA TYR A 221 -6.55 -13.16 -10.30
C TYR A 221 -7.49 -12.17 -9.61
N VAL A 222 -7.84 -12.41 -8.33
CA VAL A 222 -8.75 -11.56 -7.55
C VAL A 222 -8.13 -11.28 -6.19
N SER A 223 -7.98 -10.00 -5.86
CA SER A 223 -7.48 -9.55 -4.54
C SER A 223 -7.92 -8.11 -4.25
N PHE A 224 -8.47 -7.90 -3.07
CA PHE A 224 -8.90 -6.56 -2.60
C PHE A 224 -7.99 -6.01 -1.49
N GLY A 225 -6.73 -6.46 -1.46
CA GLY A 225 -5.72 -5.94 -0.53
C GLY A 225 -5.95 -6.35 0.93
N SER A 226 -5.29 -5.62 1.84
CA SER A 226 -5.25 -5.93 3.26
C SER A 226 -6.31 -5.19 4.10
N MET A 227 -6.91 -4.14 3.56
CA MET A 227 -7.83 -3.26 4.30
C MET A 227 -9.28 -3.32 3.83
N ALA A 228 -9.54 -3.59 2.53
CA ALA A 228 -10.91 -3.56 2.03
C ALA A 228 -11.77 -4.66 2.65
N GLU A 229 -12.93 -4.29 3.19
CA GLU A 229 -13.93 -5.19 3.75
C GLU A 229 -15.20 -5.13 2.90
N PHE A 230 -15.73 -6.30 2.58
CA PHE A 230 -16.94 -6.41 1.76
C PHE A 230 -18.11 -6.84 2.62
N GLU A 231 -19.30 -6.32 2.32
CA GLU A 231 -20.53 -6.85 2.89
C GLU A 231 -20.83 -8.25 2.33
N GLY A 232 -21.63 -9.03 3.05
CA GLY A 232 -21.98 -10.40 2.64
C GLY A 232 -22.63 -10.45 1.25
N GLU A 233 -23.49 -9.49 0.94
CA GLU A 233 -24.16 -9.39 -0.37
C GLU A 233 -23.15 -9.11 -1.50
N GLN A 234 -22.18 -8.22 -1.27
CA GLN A 234 -21.14 -7.93 -2.26
C GLN A 234 -20.23 -9.14 -2.51
N MET A 235 -19.88 -9.88 -1.45
CA MET A 235 -19.11 -11.11 -1.54
C MET A 235 -19.86 -12.19 -2.34
N GLU A 236 -21.17 -12.29 -2.14
CA GLU A 236 -22.04 -13.21 -2.87
C GLU A 236 -22.13 -12.87 -4.37
N GLU A 237 -22.33 -11.60 -4.72
CA GLU A 237 -22.35 -11.14 -6.12
C GLU A 237 -21.03 -11.39 -6.83
N LEU A 238 -19.90 -11.14 -6.16
CA LEU A 238 -18.58 -11.41 -6.72
C LEU A 238 -18.36 -12.91 -6.96
N ALA A 239 -18.73 -13.74 -5.99
CA ALA A 239 -18.66 -15.19 -6.11
C ALA A 239 -19.54 -15.72 -7.26
N LEU A 240 -20.77 -15.21 -7.38
CA LEU A 240 -21.68 -15.54 -8.47
C LEU A 240 -21.09 -15.14 -9.83
N GLY A 241 -20.57 -13.90 -9.93
CA GLY A 241 -19.91 -13.40 -11.12
C GLY A 241 -18.74 -14.29 -11.57
N LEU A 242 -17.86 -14.67 -10.64
CA LEU A 242 -16.74 -15.57 -10.91
C LEU A 242 -17.21 -16.93 -11.46
N LYS A 243 -18.24 -17.53 -10.84
CA LYS A 243 -18.85 -18.79 -11.35
C LYS A 243 -19.39 -18.62 -12.77
N MET A 244 -20.09 -17.53 -13.03
CA MET A 244 -20.71 -17.26 -14.34
C MET A 244 -19.68 -17.03 -15.44
N THR A 245 -18.48 -16.51 -15.12
CA THR A 245 -17.41 -16.37 -16.14
C THR A 245 -16.98 -17.70 -16.74
N ASN A 246 -17.15 -18.80 -16.00
CA ASN A 246 -16.70 -20.15 -16.35
C ASN A 246 -15.18 -20.23 -16.64
N LYS A 247 -14.39 -19.26 -16.16
CA LYS A 247 -12.92 -19.17 -16.28
C LYS A 247 -12.23 -19.77 -15.06
N TYR A 248 -10.92 -19.99 -15.18
CA TYR A 248 -10.07 -20.32 -14.04
C TYR A 248 -9.87 -19.07 -13.19
N PHE A 249 -9.85 -19.20 -11.87
CA PHE A 249 -9.60 -18.06 -11.00
C PHE A 249 -8.77 -18.43 -9.76
N LEU A 250 -7.92 -17.50 -9.36
CA LEU A 250 -7.22 -17.50 -8.08
C LEU A 250 -7.75 -16.30 -7.27
N TRP A 251 -8.41 -16.58 -6.16
CA TRP A 251 -9.00 -15.54 -5.32
C TRP A 251 -8.37 -15.54 -3.93
N VAL A 252 -7.77 -14.40 -3.57
CA VAL A 252 -7.31 -14.14 -2.22
C VAL A 252 -8.48 -13.67 -1.36
N VAL A 253 -8.88 -14.50 -0.40
CA VAL A 253 -9.94 -14.21 0.57
C VAL A 253 -9.34 -14.30 1.96
N ARG A 254 -9.16 -13.16 2.63
CA ARG A 254 -8.57 -13.11 3.98
C ARG A 254 -9.38 -13.97 4.95
N SER A 255 -8.73 -14.57 5.93
CA SER A 255 -9.41 -15.40 6.92
C SER A 255 -10.52 -14.67 7.70
N SER A 256 -10.42 -13.34 7.84
CA SER A 256 -11.49 -12.52 8.43
C SER A 256 -12.74 -12.44 7.56
N GLU A 257 -12.60 -12.59 6.25
CA GLU A 257 -13.68 -12.48 5.25
C GLU A 257 -14.23 -13.84 4.82
N GLU A 258 -13.55 -14.95 5.17
CA GLU A 258 -13.89 -16.31 4.71
C GLU A 258 -15.33 -16.72 5.08
N SER A 259 -15.83 -16.26 6.23
CA SER A 259 -17.19 -16.53 6.70
C SER A 259 -18.28 -15.91 5.81
N LYS A 260 -17.93 -14.93 4.97
CA LYS A 260 -18.84 -14.23 4.05
C LYS A 260 -18.99 -14.93 2.71
N LEU A 261 -18.15 -15.94 2.40
CA LEU A 261 -18.27 -16.70 1.16
C LEU A 261 -19.60 -17.46 1.11
N PRO A 262 -20.25 -17.57 -0.06
CA PRO A 262 -21.45 -18.37 -0.20
C PRO A 262 -21.23 -19.83 0.20
N LYS A 263 -22.26 -20.43 0.81
CA LYS A 263 -22.21 -21.84 1.22
C LYS A 263 -21.85 -22.72 0.02
N ASN A 264 -20.94 -23.67 0.24
CA ASN A 264 -20.43 -24.62 -0.76
C ASN A 264 -19.66 -24.00 -1.94
N PHE A 265 -19.43 -22.69 -1.99
CA PHE A 265 -18.73 -22.03 -3.11
C PHE A 265 -17.41 -22.73 -3.45
N VAL A 266 -16.57 -22.93 -2.42
CA VAL A 266 -15.25 -23.59 -2.56
C VAL A 266 -15.37 -25.00 -3.16
N GLN A 267 -16.38 -25.76 -2.73
CA GLN A 267 -16.61 -27.13 -3.20
C GLN A 267 -17.09 -27.13 -4.66
N GLU A 268 -18.01 -26.23 -4.99
CA GLU A 268 -18.60 -26.12 -6.34
C GLU A 268 -17.59 -25.62 -7.37
N THR A 269 -16.61 -24.82 -6.98
CA THR A 269 -15.61 -24.25 -7.89
C THR A 269 -14.28 -24.97 -7.87
N ARG A 270 -14.09 -26.03 -7.09
CA ARG A 270 -12.78 -26.69 -6.86
C ARG A 270 -12.01 -27.09 -8.12
N GLU A 271 -12.71 -27.33 -9.23
CA GLU A 271 -12.10 -27.73 -10.51
C GLU A 271 -11.53 -26.56 -11.32
N LYS A 272 -11.92 -25.32 -10.99
CA LYS A 272 -11.54 -24.11 -11.73
C LYS A 272 -11.01 -22.97 -10.86
N GLY A 273 -11.36 -22.98 -9.58
CA GLY A 273 -11.08 -21.93 -8.63
C GLY A 273 -10.15 -22.42 -7.53
N LEU A 274 -9.12 -21.62 -7.25
CA LEU A 274 -8.32 -21.74 -6.04
C LEU A 274 -8.59 -20.54 -5.13
N ILE A 275 -8.92 -20.81 -3.87
CA ILE A 275 -9.12 -19.79 -2.84
C ILE A 275 -8.00 -19.94 -1.82
N VAL A 276 -7.30 -18.84 -1.53
CA VAL A 276 -6.22 -18.79 -0.54
C VAL A 276 -6.39 -17.58 0.36
N SER A 277 -5.88 -17.65 1.59
CA SER A 277 -5.91 -16.50 2.50
C SER A 277 -4.84 -15.46 2.23
N TRP A 278 -3.74 -15.87 1.57
CA TRP A 278 -2.64 -14.99 1.16
C TRP A 278 -1.81 -15.62 0.04
N CYS A 279 -1.19 -14.80 -0.82
CA CYS A 279 -0.30 -15.25 -1.89
C CYS A 279 0.87 -14.26 -2.10
N PRO A 280 1.98 -14.69 -2.73
CA PRO A 280 3.01 -13.78 -3.21
C PRO A 280 2.49 -13.00 -4.43
N GLN A 281 1.69 -11.95 -4.20
CA GLN A 281 0.92 -11.25 -5.25
C GLN A 281 1.76 -10.83 -6.45
N LEU A 282 2.97 -10.28 -6.22
CA LEU A 282 3.84 -9.86 -7.31
C LEU A 282 4.30 -11.03 -8.20
N GLU A 283 4.62 -12.19 -7.60
CA GLU A 283 4.95 -13.41 -8.35
C GLU A 283 3.73 -13.95 -9.10
N VAL A 284 2.56 -13.92 -8.47
CA VAL A 284 1.29 -14.31 -9.10
C VAL A 284 1.02 -13.44 -10.32
N LEU A 285 1.07 -12.11 -10.19
CA LEU A 285 0.85 -11.17 -11.29
C LEU A 285 1.89 -11.32 -12.40
N ALA A 286 3.12 -11.72 -12.07
CA ALA A 286 4.18 -11.97 -13.04
C ALA A 286 4.03 -13.32 -13.76
N HIS A 287 3.18 -14.22 -13.26
CA HIS A 287 2.96 -15.54 -13.84
C HIS A 287 2.18 -15.46 -15.17
N ASP A 288 2.65 -16.18 -16.19
CA ASP A 288 2.11 -16.10 -17.55
C ASP A 288 0.63 -16.54 -17.66
N ALA A 289 0.20 -17.43 -16.77
CA ALA A 289 -1.21 -17.87 -16.70
C ALA A 289 -2.19 -16.73 -16.36
N ILE A 290 -1.75 -15.65 -15.68
CA ILE A 290 -2.65 -14.55 -15.29
C ILE A 290 -3.06 -13.74 -16.52
N GLY A 291 -4.36 -13.76 -16.84
CA GLY A 291 -4.95 -13.01 -17.94
C GLY A 291 -5.58 -11.68 -17.53
N CYS A 292 -6.03 -11.57 -16.28
CA CYS A 292 -6.74 -10.40 -15.76
C CYS A 292 -6.62 -10.33 -14.24
N PHE A 293 -6.62 -9.11 -13.69
CA PHE A 293 -6.63 -8.86 -12.25
C PHE A 293 -7.87 -8.07 -11.83
N ILE A 294 -8.72 -8.66 -11.00
CA ILE A 294 -9.83 -7.96 -10.34
C ILE A 294 -9.31 -7.39 -9.02
N THR A 295 -9.39 -6.07 -8.86
CA THR A 295 -8.70 -5.37 -7.77
C THR A 295 -9.48 -4.18 -7.22
N HIS A 296 -9.28 -3.92 -5.93
CA HIS A 296 -9.75 -2.68 -5.27
C HIS A 296 -8.95 -1.42 -5.66
N CYS A 297 -7.95 -1.55 -6.54
CA CYS A 297 -7.12 -0.45 -7.04
C CYS A 297 -6.18 0.21 -6.03
N GLY A 298 -5.92 -0.41 -4.87
CA GLY A 298 -4.88 0.04 -3.94
C GLY A 298 -3.53 0.28 -4.64
N TRP A 299 -2.87 1.39 -4.33
CA TRP A 299 -1.80 1.95 -5.16
C TRP A 299 -0.64 0.98 -5.42
N ASN A 300 -0.22 0.18 -4.44
CA ASN A 300 0.83 -0.82 -4.62
C ASN A 300 0.40 -1.89 -5.65
N SER A 301 -0.78 -2.49 -5.49
CA SER A 301 -1.31 -3.49 -6.42
C SER A 301 -1.50 -2.94 -7.84
N THR A 302 -1.94 -1.68 -7.94
CA THR A 302 -2.07 -0.96 -9.21
C THR A 302 -0.71 -0.80 -9.90
N LEU A 303 0.33 -0.41 -9.15
CA LEU A 303 1.69 -0.31 -9.69
C LEU A 303 2.22 -1.67 -10.17
N GLU A 304 1.99 -2.74 -9.40
CA GLU A 304 2.40 -4.11 -9.76
C GLU A 304 1.80 -4.55 -11.09
N ALA A 305 0.47 -4.46 -11.20
CA ALA A 305 -0.25 -4.86 -12.40
C ALA A 305 0.14 -4.03 -13.63
N LEU A 306 0.23 -2.70 -13.50
CA LEU A 306 0.65 -1.83 -14.59
C LEU A 306 2.08 -2.12 -15.04
N SER A 307 2.99 -2.36 -14.09
CA SER A 307 4.40 -2.64 -14.41
C SER A 307 4.60 -3.99 -15.10
N LEU A 308 3.71 -4.95 -14.83
CA LEU A 308 3.72 -6.30 -15.42
C LEU A 308 2.81 -6.45 -16.64
N GLY A 309 2.10 -5.38 -17.03
CA GLY A 309 1.20 -5.38 -18.18
C GLY A 309 -0.04 -6.27 -18.00
N VAL A 310 -0.54 -6.42 -16.76
CA VAL A 310 -1.74 -7.20 -16.45
C VAL A 310 -2.98 -6.30 -16.56
N PRO A 311 -3.94 -6.61 -17.45
CA PRO A 311 -5.20 -5.88 -17.51
C PRO A 311 -5.97 -5.98 -16.19
N MET A 312 -6.62 -4.89 -15.79
CA MET A 312 -7.36 -4.82 -14.53
C MET A 312 -8.86 -4.60 -14.74
N VAL A 313 -9.66 -5.27 -13.91
CA VAL A 313 -11.06 -4.90 -13.63
C VAL A 313 -11.07 -4.19 -12.29
N ALA A 314 -11.35 -2.89 -12.34
CA ALA A 314 -11.33 -2.02 -11.18
C ALA A 314 -12.63 -2.12 -10.37
N VAL A 315 -12.51 -2.35 -9.06
CA VAL A 315 -13.60 -2.31 -8.09
C VAL A 315 -13.17 -1.40 -6.93
N PRO A 316 -13.01 -0.08 -7.17
CA PRO A 316 -12.50 0.84 -6.16
C PRO A 316 -13.36 0.80 -4.90
N TRP A 317 -12.73 0.99 -3.74
CA TRP A 317 -13.39 0.83 -2.43
C TRP A 317 -13.35 2.11 -1.59
N TRP A 318 -12.18 2.48 -1.05
CA TRP A 318 -12.02 3.60 -0.11
C TRP A 318 -10.63 4.23 -0.23
N SER A 319 -10.47 5.44 0.33
CA SER A 319 -9.27 6.29 0.29
C SER A 319 -9.06 7.02 -1.04
N ASP A 320 -8.20 6.48 -1.90
CA ASP A 320 -7.60 7.14 -3.06
C ASP A 320 -8.43 6.99 -4.34
#